data_AF-A0AA88GTT7-F1
#
_entry.id   AF-A0AA88GTT7-F1
#
_cell.length_a   1.000
_cell.length_b   1.000
_cell.length_c   1.000
_cell.angle_alpha   90.00
_cell.angle_beta   90.00
_cell.angle_gamma   90.00
#
_symmetry.space_group_name_H-M   'P 1'
#
loop_
_entity.id
_entity.type
_entity.pdbx_description
1 polymer ?
#
loop_
_entity_poly.entity_id
_entity_poly.type
_entity_poly.pdbx_seq_one_letter_code
_entity_poly.pdbx_strand_id
1 'polypeptide(L)'
;MKTSTALSVHHQLHNKQVGDFIDLPSVSYPILLRSCNQCKYTFVENICFIEQNPKSNSEYGTRASHHGEKITWMVMGTQWGLIIGDSIETSCQALDCHTTSFVKLDDTTIMNIHHSLHNSTHKQVEIEGQVFEKKTNKQCHYFEINGTKFMQQNKQKNSEYAKKAKKGHKITWVMVSNVAGFKGHKSWGLIVDEVIEKDCLIFQRNTSETTPSSTNHNHNSIQTLDHSSHEEHENYGLEAPSTPVKSSKVDSSLLKRSLSNSSPSLFASPSSSLSSSTEQVHSTRPSDCCSKLQASPFSSSDASPIPVRSRKTRTPIRKRRKNISSLNH
;
A
#
# COMPACT_ATOMS: atom_id res chain seq x y z
N MET A 1 -8.73 -10.00 -12.92
CA MET A 1 -8.93 -9.12 -14.10
C MET A 1 -8.61 -9.91 -15.37
N LYS A 2 -9.39 -9.78 -16.46
CA LYS A 2 -9.09 -10.46 -17.73
C LYS A 2 -7.85 -9.85 -18.41
N THR A 3 -7.04 -10.67 -19.08
CA THR A 3 -5.88 -10.26 -19.89
C THR A 3 -6.22 -9.13 -20.87
N SER A 4 -7.36 -9.24 -21.56
CA SER A 4 -7.82 -8.21 -22.50
C SER A 4 -8.07 -6.85 -21.85
N THR A 5 -8.56 -6.83 -20.61
CA THR A 5 -8.74 -5.60 -19.84
C THR A 5 -7.39 -4.98 -19.49
N ALA A 6 -6.43 -5.78 -19.03
CA ALA A 6 -5.10 -5.28 -18.67
C ALA A 6 -4.37 -4.66 -19.88
N LEU A 7 -4.46 -5.29 -21.06
CA LEU A 7 -3.93 -4.73 -22.31
C LEU A 7 -4.65 -3.44 -22.73
N SER A 8 -5.97 -3.39 -22.58
CA SER A 8 -6.72 -2.14 -22.85
C SER A 8 -6.25 -0.99 -21.97
N VAL A 9 -6.09 -1.24 -20.66
CA VAL A 9 -5.56 -0.26 -19.70
C VAL A 9 -4.14 0.17 -20.09
N HIS A 10 -3.28 -0.77 -20.46
CA HIS A 10 -1.92 -0.51 -20.94
C HIS A 10 -1.91 0.45 -22.14
N HIS A 11 -2.67 0.15 -23.20
CA HIS A 11 -2.71 1.01 -24.39
C HIS A 11 -3.24 2.41 -24.07
N GLN A 12 -4.32 2.49 -23.30
CA GLN A 12 -4.90 3.77 -22.89
C GLN A 12 -3.91 4.59 -22.04
N LEU A 13 -3.20 3.96 -21.11
CA LEU A 13 -2.24 4.63 -20.24
C LEU A 13 -1.11 5.29 -21.05
N HIS A 14 -0.60 4.63 -22.08
CA HIS A 14 0.44 5.19 -22.94
C HIS A 14 -0.07 6.25 -23.92
N ASN A 15 -1.31 6.12 -24.42
CA ASN A 15 -1.86 7.03 -25.44
C ASN A 15 -2.51 8.30 -24.86
N LYS A 16 -2.99 8.26 -23.62
CA LYS A 16 -3.69 9.39 -22.96
C LYS A 16 -2.75 10.23 -22.09
N GLN A 17 -3.15 11.44 -21.75
CA GLN A 17 -2.39 12.38 -20.93
C GLN A 17 -2.80 12.30 -19.45
N VAL A 18 -1.98 12.92 -18.59
CA VAL A 18 -2.33 13.11 -17.17
C VAL A 18 -3.57 14.00 -17.07
N GLY A 19 -4.55 13.59 -16.27
CA GLY A 19 -5.84 14.28 -16.14
C GLY A 19 -6.95 13.64 -16.97
N ASP A 20 -6.60 12.84 -17.98
CA ASP A 20 -7.56 12.01 -18.70
C ASP A 20 -8.02 10.81 -17.85
N PHE A 21 -8.95 10.03 -18.39
CA PHE A 21 -9.47 8.81 -17.76
C PHE A 21 -9.17 7.59 -18.62
N ILE A 22 -8.97 6.44 -17.99
CA ILE A 22 -8.99 5.12 -18.62
C ILE A 22 -10.42 4.61 -18.55
N ASP A 23 -11.03 4.40 -19.71
CA ASP A 23 -12.44 4.04 -19.82
C ASP A 23 -12.53 2.52 -19.99
N LEU A 24 -13.18 1.87 -19.04
CA LEU A 24 -13.58 0.47 -19.11
C LEU A 24 -15.12 0.40 -19.19
N PRO A 25 -15.71 -0.73 -19.64
CA PRO A 25 -17.15 -0.79 -19.96
C PRO A 25 -18.11 -0.30 -18.87
N SER A 26 -17.72 -0.37 -17.59
CA SER A 26 -18.58 0.03 -16.46
C SER A 26 -18.07 1.22 -15.66
N VAL A 27 -16.78 1.57 -15.77
CA VAL A 27 -16.13 2.53 -14.86
C VAL A 27 -14.96 3.23 -15.57
N SER A 28 -14.79 4.52 -15.29
CA SER A 28 -13.65 5.32 -15.73
C SER A 28 -12.68 5.57 -14.57
N TYR A 29 -11.37 5.48 -14.85
CA TYR A 29 -10.31 5.59 -13.86
C TYR A 29 -9.34 6.73 -14.21
N PRO A 30 -9.12 7.73 -13.35
CA PRO A 30 -8.27 8.86 -13.70
C PRO A 30 -6.80 8.44 -13.89
N ILE A 31 -6.12 9.08 -14.84
CA ILE A 31 -4.68 8.98 -15.04
C ILE A 31 -4.00 10.06 -14.20
N LEU A 32 -3.11 9.62 -13.32
CA LEU A 32 -2.41 10.44 -12.35
C LEU A 32 -0.92 10.48 -12.68
N LEU A 33 -0.23 11.48 -12.14
CA LEU A 33 1.22 11.66 -12.29
C LEU A 33 1.92 11.48 -10.96
N ARG A 34 2.94 10.62 -10.93
CA ARG A 34 3.69 10.33 -9.72
C ARG A 34 4.74 11.41 -9.49
N SER A 35 4.69 12.07 -8.34
CA SER A 35 5.55 13.24 -8.05
C SER A 35 7.05 12.94 -8.09
N CYS A 36 7.47 11.75 -7.64
CA CYS A 36 8.89 11.41 -7.47
C CYS A 36 9.63 11.12 -8.77
N ASN A 37 8.96 10.56 -9.78
CA ASN A 37 9.60 10.09 -11.01
C ASN A 37 8.85 10.49 -12.29
N GLN A 38 7.75 11.25 -12.17
CA GLN A 38 6.94 11.73 -13.28
C GLN A 38 6.36 10.60 -14.16
N CYS A 39 6.19 9.39 -13.60
CA CYS A 39 5.47 8.31 -14.29
C CYS A 39 3.97 8.57 -14.28
N LYS A 40 3.30 8.32 -15.41
CA LYS A 40 1.85 8.16 -15.41
C LYS A 40 1.47 6.88 -14.69
N TYR A 41 0.35 6.91 -13.98
CA TYR A 41 -0.22 5.72 -13.38
C TYR A 41 -1.74 5.84 -13.25
N THR A 42 -2.41 4.70 -13.16
CA THR A 42 -3.83 4.65 -12.82
C THR A 42 -4.09 3.48 -11.88
N PHE A 43 -5.18 3.56 -11.12
CA PHE A 43 -5.68 2.46 -10.30
C PHE A 43 -6.94 1.93 -10.92
N VAL A 44 -6.88 0.69 -11.39
CA VAL A 44 -8.04 -0.03 -11.90
C VAL A 44 -8.34 -1.13 -10.89
N GLU A 45 -9.46 -0.99 -10.20
CA GLU A 45 -9.84 -1.87 -9.08
C GLU A 45 -8.74 -1.88 -7.99
N ASN A 46 -8.09 -3.02 -7.76
CA ASN A 46 -6.99 -3.23 -6.81
C ASN A 46 -5.60 -3.27 -7.47
N ILE A 47 -5.52 -2.91 -8.75
CA ILE A 47 -4.30 -2.99 -9.55
C ILE A 47 -3.79 -1.58 -9.87
N CYS A 48 -2.53 -1.32 -9.52
CA CYS A 48 -1.81 -0.14 -9.97
C CYS A 48 -1.15 -0.42 -11.31
N PHE A 49 -1.51 0.33 -12.34
CA PHE A 49 -0.80 0.33 -13.61
C PHE A 49 0.13 1.53 -13.64
N ILE A 50 1.43 1.31 -13.80
CA ILE A 50 2.45 2.35 -13.78
C ILE A 50 3.24 2.29 -15.09
N GLU A 51 3.23 3.39 -15.84
CA GLU A 51 4.06 3.53 -17.03
C GLU A 51 5.55 3.55 -16.63
N GLN A 52 6.37 2.79 -17.34
CA GLN A 52 7.82 2.83 -17.18
C GLN A 52 8.37 4.22 -17.51
N ASN A 53 9.20 4.77 -16.62
CA ASN A 53 9.88 6.04 -16.89
C ASN A 53 10.95 5.83 -17.98
N PRO A 54 10.85 6.48 -19.16
CA PRO A 54 11.88 6.37 -20.20
C PRO A 54 13.21 6.99 -19.77
N LYS A 55 13.23 7.86 -18.75
CA LYS A 55 14.46 8.45 -18.18
C LYS A 55 15.11 7.58 -17.11
N SER A 56 14.54 6.42 -16.79
CA SER A 56 15.15 5.48 -15.86
C SER A 56 16.44 4.90 -16.46
N ASN A 57 17.45 4.70 -15.62
CA ASN A 57 18.69 4.03 -16.00
C ASN A 57 18.59 2.48 -15.93
N SER A 58 17.39 1.93 -15.76
CA SER A 58 17.16 0.49 -15.84
C SER A 58 17.14 0.01 -17.28
N GLU A 59 17.32 -1.29 -17.48
CA GLU A 59 17.15 -1.94 -18.79
C GLU A 59 15.80 -1.58 -19.44
N TYR A 60 14.71 -1.61 -18.67
CA TYR A 60 13.38 -1.22 -19.14
C TYR A 60 13.27 0.27 -19.46
N GLY A 61 14.01 1.14 -18.76
CA GLY A 61 14.11 2.56 -19.11
C GLY A 61 14.80 2.77 -20.45
N THR A 62 15.89 2.04 -20.70
CA THR A 62 16.57 2.02 -22.00
C THR A 62 15.65 1.50 -23.09
N ARG A 63 14.91 0.40 -22.85
CA ARG A 63 13.94 -0.14 -23.82
C ARG A 63 12.83 0.85 -24.16
N ALA A 64 12.24 1.49 -23.14
CA ALA A 64 11.21 2.49 -23.34
C ALA A 64 11.73 3.75 -24.08
N SER A 65 12.97 4.17 -23.85
CA SER A 65 13.53 5.38 -24.47
C SER A 65 14.14 5.16 -25.85
N HIS A 66 14.95 4.12 -26.03
CA HIS A 66 15.69 3.87 -27.27
C HIS A 66 14.90 3.04 -28.28
N HIS A 67 14.11 2.07 -27.81
CA HIS A 67 13.30 1.23 -28.69
C HIS A 67 11.87 1.71 -28.81
N GLY A 68 11.47 2.73 -28.03
CA GLY A 68 10.11 3.25 -28.01
C GLY A 68 9.10 2.23 -27.48
N GLU A 69 9.55 1.22 -26.73
CA GLU A 69 8.68 0.18 -26.22
C GLU A 69 7.72 0.74 -25.17
N LYS A 70 6.44 0.38 -25.31
CA LYS A 70 5.42 0.67 -24.32
C LYS A 70 5.52 -0.36 -23.21
N ILE A 71 6.01 0.07 -22.04
CA ILE A 71 6.19 -0.80 -20.87
C ILE A 71 5.33 -0.30 -19.72
N THR A 72 4.51 -1.19 -19.17
CA THR A 72 3.67 -0.91 -18.00
C THR A 72 3.86 -1.96 -16.93
N TRP A 73 4.13 -1.50 -15.72
CA TRP A 73 4.14 -2.33 -14.51
C TRP A 73 2.74 -2.46 -13.97
N MET A 74 2.36 -3.69 -13.59
CA MET A 74 1.15 -3.98 -12.84
C MET A 74 1.54 -4.30 -11.41
N VAL A 75 0.99 -3.60 -10.42
CA VAL A 75 1.31 -3.84 -8.99
C VAL A 75 0.04 -4.11 -8.21
N MET A 76 0.00 -5.24 -7.50
CA MET A 76 -1.14 -5.74 -6.72
C MET A 76 -0.65 -6.22 -5.35
N GLY A 77 -0.71 -5.34 -4.35
CA GLY A 77 -0.17 -5.65 -3.02
C GLY A 77 1.33 -5.99 -3.09
N THR A 78 1.69 -7.24 -2.79
CA THR A 78 3.07 -7.74 -2.86
C THR A 78 3.42 -8.39 -4.20
N GLN A 79 2.44 -8.60 -5.07
CA GLN A 79 2.64 -9.20 -6.38
C GLN A 79 2.81 -8.11 -7.44
N TRP A 80 3.52 -8.45 -8.51
CA TRP A 80 3.70 -7.58 -9.66
C TRP A 80 3.66 -8.38 -10.96
N GLY A 81 3.41 -7.67 -12.05
CA GLY A 81 3.46 -8.19 -13.41
C GLY A 81 3.97 -7.12 -14.37
N LEU A 82 4.26 -7.53 -15.60
CA LEU A 82 4.87 -6.67 -16.62
C LEU A 82 4.16 -6.85 -17.96
N ILE A 83 3.76 -5.72 -18.56
CA ILE A 83 3.22 -5.66 -19.92
C ILE A 83 4.23 -4.92 -20.80
N ILE A 84 4.60 -5.53 -21.92
CA ILE A 84 5.49 -4.96 -22.94
C ILE A 84 4.79 -5.05 -24.30
N GLY A 85 4.50 -3.90 -24.90
CA GLY A 85 3.74 -3.82 -26.14
C GLY A 85 2.37 -4.48 -25.99
N ASP A 86 2.11 -5.51 -26.79
CA ASP A 86 0.84 -6.24 -26.79
C ASP A 86 0.91 -7.56 -25.99
N SER A 87 2.01 -7.80 -25.27
CA SER A 87 2.28 -9.04 -24.56
C SER A 87 2.44 -8.84 -23.05
N ILE A 88 2.01 -9.84 -22.28
CA ILE A 88 2.20 -9.91 -20.83
C ILE A 88 3.37 -10.86 -20.57
N GLU A 89 4.57 -10.32 -20.35
CA GLU A 89 5.80 -11.11 -20.24
C GLU A 89 5.93 -11.83 -18.89
N THR A 90 5.46 -11.21 -17.81
CA THR A 90 5.40 -11.85 -16.49
C THR A 90 3.95 -11.81 -16.08
N SER A 91 3.24 -12.91 -16.28
CA SER A 91 1.88 -13.02 -15.74
C SER A 91 2.01 -12.92 -14.24
N CYS A 92 1.48 -11.83 -13.69
CA CYS A 92 1.21 -11.82 -12.28
C CYS A 92 0.24 -12.98 -12.07
N GLN A 93 0.52 -13.89 -11.14
CA GLN A 93 -0.47 -14.90 -10.73
C GLN A 93 -1.82 -14.26 -10.39
N ALA A 94 -1.88 -12.95 -10.14
CA ALA A 94 -3.12 -12.18 -9.98
C ALA A 94 -4.01 -12.02 -11.24
N LEU A 95 -3.50 -12.20 -12.46
CA LEU A 95 -4.35 -12.24 -13.66
C LEU A 95 -5.09 -13.58 -13.77
N ASP A 96 -4.42 -14.66 -13.36
CA ASP A 96 -4.96 -16.04 -13.38
C ASP A 96 -5.59 -16.45 -12.04
N CYS A 97 -5.32 -15.72 -10.97
CA CYS A 97 -5.98 -15.81 -9.68
C CYS A 97 -7.43 -15.40 -9.93
N HIS A 98 -8.34 -16.36 -9.81
CA HIS A 98 -9.76 -16.11 -9.71
C HIS A 98 -9.96 -14.94 -8.76
N THR A 99 -10.24 -13.79 -9.38
CA THR A 99 -10.26 -12.48 -8.77
C THR A 99 -10.95 -12.61 -7.42
N THR A 100 -10.20 -12.59 -6.32
CA THR A 100 -10.79 -12.38 -5.01
C THR A 100 -11.22 -10.93 -5.03
N SER A 101 -12.37 -10.70 -5.68
CA SER A 101 -13.07 -9.43 -5.65
C SER A 101 -13.02 -9.00 -4.21
N PHE A 102 -12.53 -7.79 -3.99
CA PHE A 102 -12.35 -7.27 -2.65
C PHE A 102 -13.70 -7.33 -1.93
N VAL A 103 -13.89 -8.36 -1.10
CA VAL A 103 -15.19 -8.63 -0.48
C VAL A 103 -15.38 -7.52 0.54
N LYS A 104 -16.34 -6.64 0.27
CA LYS A 104 -16.76 -5.71 1.29
C LYS A 104 -17.50 -6.52 2.34
N LEU A 105 -17.14 -6.31 3.60
CA LEU A 105 -17.73 -7.00 4.73
C LEU A 105 -18.84 -6.11 5.28
N ASP A 106 -19.98 -6.72 5.57
CA ASP A 106 -21.05 -6.05 6.29
C ASP A 106 -20.68 -5.86 7.77
N ASP A 107 -21.40 -4.95 8.44
CA ASP A 107 -21.15 -4.62 9.84
C ASP A 107 -21.26 -5.85 10.75
N THR A 108 -22.19 -6.78 10.45
CA THR A 108 -22.37 -8.04 11.18
C THR A 108 -21.12 -8.91 11.13
N THR A 109 -20.55 -9.12 9.95
CA THR A 109 -19.33 -9.91 9.78
C THR A 109 -18.14 -9.23 10.46
N ILE A 110 -18.02 -7.90 10.33
CA ILE A 110 -16.97 -7.13 10.99
C ILE A 110 -17.02 -7.30 12.51
N MET A 111 -18.22 -7.26 13.09
CA MET A 111 -18.40 -7.44 14.54
C MET A 111 -18.13 -8.88 14.98
N ASN A 112 -18.53 -9.88 14.19
CA ASN A 112 -18.19 -11.28 14.47
C ASN A 112 -16.66 -11.49 14.51
N ILE A 113 -15.93 -10.92 13.55
CA ILE A 113 -14.45 -10.94 13.55
C ILE A 113 -13.91 -10.24 14.79
N HIS A 114 -14.44 -9.06 15.14
CA HIS A 114 -14.04 -8.31 16.32
C HIS A 114 -14.22 -9.13 17.60
N HIS A 115 -15.39 -9.72 17.82
CA HIS A 115 -15.69 -10.55 18.99
C HIS A 115 -14.79 -11.79 19.06
N SER A 116 -14.65 -12.51 17.95
CA SER A 116 -13.77 -13.69 17.87
C SER A 116 -12.30 -13.34 18.10
N LEU A 117 -11.87 -12.14 17.71
CA LEU A 117 -10.51 -11.69 17.94
C LEU A 117 -10.22 -11.43 19.43
N HIS A 118 -11.18 -10.91 20.19
CA HIS A 118 -11.04 -10.64 21.62
C HIS A 118 -11.44 -11.81 22.53
N ASN A 119 -12.10 -12.83 22.01
CA ASN A 119 -12.38 -14.06 22.73
C ASN A 119 -11.21 -15.05 22.66
N SER A 120 -10.68 -15.48 23.81
CA SER A 120 -9.56 -16.43 23.87
C SER A 120 -9.95 -17.86 23.46
N THR A 121 -11.24 -18.22 23.56
CA THR A 121 -11.72 -19.56 23.19
C THR A 121 -11.87 -19.71 21.68
N HIS A 122 -12.08 -18.61 20.95
CA HIS A 122 -12.25 -18.62 19.49
C HIS A 122 -10.87 -18.64 18.81
N LYS A 123 -10.60 -19.72 18.07
CA LYS A 123 -9.35 -19.90 17.30
C LYS A 123 -9.51 -19.64 15.80
N GLN A 124 -10.74 -19.58 15.31
CA GLN A 124 -11.06 -19.39 13.90
C GLN A 124 -12.35 -18.58 13.74
N VAL A 125 -12.55 -18.03 12.56
CA VAL A 125 -13.80 -17.38 12.14
C VAL A 125 -14.17 -17.88 10.75
N GLU A 126 -15.45 -18.14 10.51
CA GLU A 126 -15.96 -18.54 9.19
C GLU A 126 -16.62 -17.34 8.51
N ILE A 127 -16.24 -17.07 7.26
CA ILE A 127 -16.75 -15.96 6.45
C ILE A 127 -17.04 -16.52 5.06
N GLU A 128 -18.29 -16.44 4.61
CA GLU A 128 -18.73 -16.92 3.29
C GLU A 128 -18.30 -18.38 3.01
N GLY A 129 -18.39 -19.25 4.03
CA GLY A 129 -18.01 -20.67 3.93
C GLY A 129 -16.49 -20.93 3.97
N GLN A 130 -15.66 -19.89 4.11
CA GLN A 130 -14.22 -20.02 4.27
C GLN A 130 -13.81 -19.83 5.74
N VAL A 131 -12.97 -20.73 6.24
CA VAL A 131 -12.48 -20.69 7.62
C VAL A 131 -11.12 -19.98 7.66
N PHE A 132 -11.03 -18.96 8.52
CA PHE A 132 -9.81 -18.18 8.74
C PHE A 132 -9.29 -18.40 10.16
N GLU A 133 -8.03 -18.79 10.28
CA GLU A 133 -7.38 -19.05 11.57
C GLU A 133 -6.85 -17.78 12.24
N LYS A 134 -6.97 -17.74 13.57
CA LYS A 134 -6.45 -16.69 14.43
C LYS A 134 -4.95 -16.88 14.63
N LYS A 135 -4.17 -15.94 14.13
CA LYS A 135 -2.71 -15.91 14.26
C LYS A 135 -2.29 -15.08 15.48
N THR A 136 -1.09 -15.34 15.99
CA THR A 136 -0.53 -14.60 17.13
C THR A 136 0.87 -14.10 16.80
N ASN A 137 1.14 -12.81 17.04
CA ASN A 137 2.46 -12.19 16.86
C ASN A 137 2.76 -11.26 18.03
N LYS A 138 3.85 -11.50 18.78
CA LYS A 138 4.29 -10.66 19.91
C LYS A 138 3.15 -10.31 20.88
N GLN A 139 2.40 -11.33 21.33
CA GLN A 139 1.25 -11.21 22.25
C GLN A 139 0.04 -10.44 21.68
N CYS A 140 -0.01 -10.26 20.37
CA CYS A 140 -1.15 -9.67 19.69
C CYS A 140 -1.79 -10.72 18.79
N HIS A 141 -3.09 -10.94 18.95
CA HIS A 141 -3.85 -11.78 18.04
C HIS A 141 -4.25 -11.00 16.80
N TYR A 142 -4.36 -11.69 15.67
CA TYR A 142 -4.89 -11.14 14.43
C TYR A 142 -5.53 -12.20 13.52
N PHE A 143 -6.47 -11.77 12.71
CA PHE A 143 -6.94 -12.51 11.54
C PHE A 143 -6.40 -11.85 10.27
N GLU A 144 -6.19 -12.66 9.24
CA GLU A 144 -5.80 -12.21 7.90
C GLU A 144 -6.80 -12.78 6.90
N ILE A 145 -7.67 -11.91 6.39
CA ILE A 145 -8.82 -12.26 5.56
C ILE A 145 -8.70 -11.45 4.27
N ASN A 146 -8.53 -12.12 3.13
CA ASN A 146 -8.46 -11.48 1.80
C ASN A 146 -7.48 -10.28 1.72
N GLY A 147 -6.30 -10.43 2.32
CA GLY A 147 -5.27 -9.37 2.38
C GLY A 147 -5.54 -8.25 3.38
N THR A 148 -6.61 -8.34 4.17
CA THR A 148 -6.94 -7.43 5.26
C THR A 148 -6.61 -8.06 6.61
N LYS A 149 -5.89 -7.32 7.45
CA LYS A 149 -5.51 -7.75 8.79
C LYS A 149 -6.37 -7.09 9.84
N PHE A 150 -7.07 -7.89 10.63
CA PHE A 150 -7.78 -7.47 11.82
C PHE A 150 -6.91 -7.79 13.03
N MET A 151 -6.36 -6.78 13.67
CA MET A 151 -5.32 -6.94 14.68
C MET A 151 -5.74 -6.31 16.00
N GLN A 152 -5.56 -7.04 17.09
CA GLN A 152 -5.84 -6.52 18.43
C GLN A 152 -4.90 -5.35 18.77
N GLN A 153 -5.34 -4.44 19.65
CA GLN A 153 -4.41 -3.45 20.21
C GLN A 153 -3.36 -4.14 21.09
N ASN A 154 -2.07 -3.95 20.76
CA ASN A 154 -0.98 -4.40 21.62
C ASN A 154 -0.97 -3.58 22.94
N LYS A 155 -1.25 -4.26 24.05
CA LYS A 155 -1.31 -3.68 25.39
C LYS A 155 0.05 -3.23 25.93
N GLN A 156 1.17 -3.74 25.42
CA GLN A 156 2.50 -3.36 25.90
C GLN A 156 2.95 -1.97 25.44
N LYS A 157 2.33 -1.41 24.39
CA LYS A 157 2.67 -0.07 23.89
C LYS A 157 2.27 1.03 24.89
N ASN A 158 2.88 2.21 24.76
CA ASN A 158 2.52 3.40 25.54
C ASN A 158 1.67 4.39 24.72
N SER A 159 0.65 3.89 24.01
CA SER A 159 -0.32 4.73 23.31
C SER A 159 -1.60 4.90 24.15
N GLU A 160 -2.41 5.91 23.84
CA GLU A 160 -3.72 6.10 24.46
C GLU A 160 -4.60 4.85 24.32
N TYR A 161 -4.67 4.28 23.11
CA TYR A 161 -5.40 3.04 22.86
C TYR A 161 -4.82 1.84 23.63
N ALA A 162 -3.51 1.75 23.83
CA ALA A 162 -2.93 0.70 24.67
C ALA A 162 -3.35 0.86 26.14
N LYS A 163 -3.44 2.11 26.65
CA LYS A 163 -3.96 2.39 27.99
C LYS A 163 -5.45 2.00 28.10
N LYS A 164 -6.27 2.32 27.09
CA LYS A 164 -7.68 1.87 27.00
C LYS A 164 -7.76 0.33 26.99
N ALA A 165 -6.97 -0.35 26.16
CA ALA A 165 -6.95 -1.81 26.11
C ALA A 165 -6.49 -2.47 27.42
N LYS A 166 -5.59 -1.82 28.19
CA LYS A 166 -5.22 -2.27 29.54
C LYS A 166 -6.37 -2.14 30.54
N LYS A 167 -7.25 -1.14 30.38
CA LYS A 167 -8.46 -0.95 31.19
C LYS A 167 -9.60 -1.92 30.83
N GLY A 168 -9.43 -2.75 29.81
CA GLY A 168 -10.43 -3.77 29.41
C GLY A 168 -11.15 -3.47 28.10
N HIS A 169 -10.95 -2.29 27.49
CA HIS A 169 -11.56 -1.94 26.21
C HIS A 169 -11.08 -2.88 25.09
N LYS A 170 -12.02 -3.34 24.26
CA LYS A 170 -11.75 -4.20 23.10
C LYS A 170 -11.46 -3.32 21.90
N ILE A 171 -10.18 -3.26 21.50
CA ILE A 171 -9.74 -2.41 20.39
C ILE A 171 -9.18 -3.27 19.27
N THR A 172 -9.71 -3.11 18.06
CA THR A 172 -9.28 -3.78 16.84
C THR A 172 -8.89 -2.77 15.78
N TRP A 173 -7.68 -2.93 15.26
CA TRP A 173 -7.18 -2.22 14.08
C TRP A 173 -7.46 -3.05 12.84
N VAL A 174 -7.95 -2.39 11.80
CA VAL A 174 -8.13 -3.00 10.48
C VAL A 174 -7.11 -2.41 9.53
N MET A 175 -6.27 -3.24 8.93
CA MET A 175 -5.20 -2.81 8.02
C MET A 175 -5.36 -3.52 6.68
N VAL A 176 -5.61 -2.77 5.62
CA VAL A 176 -5.79 -3.34 4.28
C VAL A 176 -4.45 -3.31 3.56
N SER A 177 -3.84 -4.50 3.38
CA SER A 177 -2.48 -4.63 2.81
C SER A 177 -2.47 -4.49 1.29
N ASN A 178 -3.60 -4.78 0.64
CA ASN A 178 -3.72 -4.87 -0.82
C ASN A 178 -4.33 -3.63 -1.48
N VAL A 179 -4.41 -2.50 -0.78
CA VAL A 179 -4.77 -1.23 -1.44
C VAL A 179 -3.51 -0.67 -2.10
N ALA A 180 -3.17 -1.23 -3.26
CA ALA A 180 -2.27 -0.54 -4.16
C ALA A 180 -2.97 0.76 -4.56
N GLY A 181 -2.57 1.88 -3.96
CA GLY A 181 -3.01 3.21 -4.36
C GLY A 181 -3.53 4.14 -3.30
N PHE A 182 -2.58 4.84 -2.68
CA PHE A 182 -2.59 6.27 -2.29
C PHE A 182 -3.85 6.94 -1.72
N LYS A 183 -4.86 6.20 -1.24
CA LYS A 183 -5.78 6.68 -0.21
C LYS A 183 -5.42 6.03 1.12
N GLY A 184 -4.20 6.27 1.59
CA GLY A 184 -3.72 5.78 2.88
C GLY A 184 -4.62 6.19 4.07
N HIS A 185 -5.46 7.21 3.89
CA HIS A 185 -6.46 7.62 4.88
C HIS A 185 -7.64 6.65 5.00
N LYS A 186 -7.95 5.83 3.99
CA LYS A 186 -9.00 4.78 4.02
C LYS A 186 -8.44 3.35 4.02
N SER A 187 -7.12 3.18 3.99
CA SER A 187 -6.48 1.86 4.03
C SER A 187 -6.45 1.25 5.44
N TRP A 188 -7.06 1.91 6.42
CA TRP A 188 -7.16 1.41 7.79
C TRP A 188 -8.46 1.84 8.47
N GLY A 189 -8.92 1.01 9.40
CA GLY A 189 -10.11 1.23 10.22
C GLY A 189 -9.83 0.96 11.69
N LEU A 190 -10.75 1.39 12.54
CA LEU A 190 -10.66 1.24 13.99
C LEU A 190 -12.02 0.90 14.57
N ILE A 191 -12.04 -0.14 15.42
CA ILE A 191 -13.21 -0.61 16.15
C ILE A 191 -12.87 -0.59 17.64
N VAL A 192 -13.71 0.06 18.44
CA VAL A 192 -13.56 0.19 19.91
C VAL A 192 -14.89 -0.20 20.55
N ASP A 193 -14.87 -1.25 21.37
CA ASP A 193 -16.05 -1.73 22.13
C ASP A 193 -17.32 -1.80 21.27
N GLU A 194 -17.24 -2.50 20.14
CA GLU A 194 -18.36 -2.70 19.22
C GLU A 194 -18.77 -1.46 18.39
N VAL A 195 -18.07 -0.34 18.54
CA VAL A 195 -18.28 0.87 17.72
C VAL A 195 -17.18 1.00 16.68
N ILE A 196 -17.57 1.15 15.40
CA ILE A 196 -16.65 1.49 14.32
C ILE A 196 -16.33 2.99 14.39
N GLU A 197 -15.31 3.35 15.17
CA GLU A 197 -14.83 4.73 15.31
C GLU A 197 -14.25 5.29 14.01
N LYS A 198 -13.60 4.43 13.21
CA LYS A 198 -13.04 4.83 11.92
C LYS A 198 -13.31 3.81 10.83
N ASP A 199 -13.93 4.31 9.77
CA ASP A 199 -14.28 3.57 8.56
C ASP A 199 -13.06 3.25 7.69
N CYS A 200 -13.13 2.17 6.91
CA CYS A 200 -12.10 1.78 5.96
C CYS A 200 -12.70 1.12 4.70
N LEU A 201 -11.88 0.94 3.66
CA LEU A 201 -12.36 0.51 2.34
C LEU A 201 -13.08 -0.85 2.32
N ILE A 202 -12.83 -1.72 3.30
CA ILE A 202 -13.50 -3.02 3.37
C ILE A 202 -14.91 -2.97 3.97
N PHE A 203 -15.31 -1.86 4.60
CA PHE A 203 -16.60 -1.82 5.29
C PHE A 203 -17.72 -1.51 4.28
N GLN A 204 -18.72 -2.37 4.23
CA GLN A 204 -19.94 -2.14 3.50
C GLN A 204 -20.93 -1.44 4.41
N ARG A 205 -20.88 -0.10 4.44
CA ARG A 205 -22.00 0.64 5.01
C ARG A 205 -23.17 0.57 4.04
N ASN A 206 -24.24 -0.07 4.48
CA ASN A 206 -25.54 0.11 3.86
C ASN A 206 -25.85 1.60 3.98
N THR A 207 -25.59 2.31 2.90
CA THR A 207 -26.00 3.70 2.74
C THR A 207 -27.49 3.62 2.44
N SER A 208 -28.27 3.21 3.45
CA SER A 208 -29.68 3.53 3.46
C SER A 208 -29.70 5.05 3.36
N GLU A 209 -30.15 5.54 2.22
CA GLU A 209 -30.36 6.95 1.92
C GLU A 209 -31.35 7.49 2.96
N THR A 210 -30.86 7.76 4.17
CA THR A 210 -31.52 8.61 5.11
C THR A 210 -31.32 9.99 4.52
N THR A 211 -32.26 10.37 3.64
CA THR A 211 -32.42 11.72 3.15
C THR A 211 -32.15 12.65 4.33
N PRO A 212 -31.15 13.54 4.27
CA PRO A 212 -30.90 14.46 5.36
C PRO A 212 -32.12 15.37 5.46
N SER A 213 -33.09 14.99 6.30
CA SER A 213 -34.13 15.89 6.75
C SER A 213 -33.40 16.99 7.48
N SER A 214 -33.39 18.14 6.83
CA SER A 214 -32.80 19.39 7.28
C SER A 214 -33.58 19.82 8.52
N THR A 215 -33.23 19.23 9.66
CA THR A 215 -33.75 19.64 10.96
C THR A 215 -32.96 20.87 11.35
N ASN A 216 -33.56 22.03 11.11
CA ASN A 216 -33.09 23.33 11.58
C ASN A 216 -32.74 23.25 13.07
N HIS A 217 -31.45 23.27 13.41
CA HIS A 217 -31.00 23.55 14.77
C HIS A 217 -31.23 25.04 15.05
N ASN A 218 -32.37 25.33 15.66
CA ASN A 218 -32.60 26.60 16.32
C ASN A 218 -31.81 26.60 17.64
N HIS A 219 -30.78 27.44 17.71
CA HIS A 219 -30.02 27.74 18.92
C HIS A 219 -30.92 28.48 19.91
N ASN A 220 -31.13 27.93 21.11
CA ASN A 220 -31.43 28.67 22.34
C ASN A 220 -31.01 27.78 23.52
N SER A 221 -29.84 28.04 24.11
CA SER A 221 -29.62 28.91 25.28
C SER A 221 -29.96 28.24 26.62
N ILE A 222 -28.88 27.82 27.30
CA ILE A 222 -28.58 27.87 28.73
C ILE A 222 -29.75 27.68 29.71
N GLN A 223 -29.72 26.59 30.47
CA GLN A 223 -30.00 26.62 31.91
C GLN A 223 -29.05 25.67 32.66
N THR A 224 -28.15 26.30 33.42
CA THR A 224 -27.42 25.75 34.56
C THR A 224 -28.39 25.34 35.65
N LEU A 225 -28.28 24.10 36.13
CA LEU A 225 -28.79 23.73 37.45
C LEU A 225 -27.69 22.99 38.21
N ASP A 226 -27.16 23.66 39.23
CA ASP A 226 -26.44 23.09 40.36
C ASP A 226 -27.32 22.05 41.04
N HIS A 227 -26.82 20.81 41.19
CA HIS A 227 -27.28 19.90 42.24
C HIS A 227 -26.06 19.29 42.94
N SER A 228 -25.87 19.78 44.17
CA SER A 228 -24.99 19.31 45.21
C SER A 228 -25.71 18.22 46.02
N SER A 229 -25.08 17.06 46.14
CA SER A 229 -25.31 16.02 47.15
C SER A 229 -24.17 15.01 46.97
N HIS A 230 -23.10 15.03 47.77
CA HIS A 230 -23.00 14.58 49.16
C HIS A 230 -23.55 13.16 49.34
N GLU A 231 -22.71 12.15 49.07
CA GLU A 231 -22.75 10.87 49.79
C GLU A 231 -21.32 10.40 50.06
N GLU A 232 -21.03 10.32 51.35
CA GLU A 232 -19.94 9.54 51.93
C GLU A 232 -20.25 8.05 51.71
N HIS A 233 -19.24 7.20 51.55
CA HIS A 233 -19.09 5.96 52.33
C HIS A 233 -17.85 5.17 51.88
N GLU A 234 -17.09 4.77 52.91
CA GLU A 234 -16.38 3.49 53.05
C GLU A 234 -15.07 3.23 52.30
N ASN A 235 -14.05 3.85 52.90
CA ASN A 235 -12.82 3.24 53.39
C ASN A 235 -12.85 1.68 53.54
N TYR A 236 -12.30 0.96 52.56
CA TYR A 236 -11.83 -0.42 52.73
C TYR A 236 -10.30 -0.45 52.60
N GLY A 237 -9.65 -0.59 53.75
CA GLY A 237 -8.24 -0.95 53.85
C GLY A 237 -8.05 -2.40 53.43
N LEU A 238 -7.23 -2.61 52.41
CA LEU A 238 -6.58 -3.90 52.15
C LEU A 238 -5.08 -3.66 52.11
N GLU A 239 -4.43 -4.14 53.16
CA GLU A 239 -2.99 -4.23 53.32
C GLU A 239 -2.39 -5.05 52.18
N ALA A 240 -1.39 -4.49 51.51
CA ALA A 240 -0.54 -5.23 50.59
C ALA A 240 0.70 -5.74 51.34
N PRO A 241 1.06 -7.03 51.25
CA PRO A 241 2.27 -7.54 51.86
C PRO A 241 3.51 -7.05 51.09
N SER A 242 4.38 -6.38 51.83
CA SER A 242 5.74 -6.00 51.47
C SER A 242 6.55 -7.22 51.01
N THR A 243 7.17 -7.12 49.84
CA THR A 243 8.25 -8.02 49.41
C THR A 243 9.54 -7.23 49.16
N PRO A 244 10.71 -7.87 49.36
CA PRO A 244 11.93 -7.16 49.71
C PRO A 244 12.75 -6.72 48.50
N VAL A 245 13.36 -5.56 48.68
CA VAL A 245 14.43 -4.98 47.86
C VAL A 245 15.60 -5.95 47.79
N LYS A 246 15.97 -6.38 46.58
CA LYS A 246 17.30 -6.92 46.29
C LYS A 246 17.90 -6.22 45.07
N SER A 247 18.96 -5.50 45.38
CA SER A 247 19.94 -4.91 44.48
C SER A 247 20.68 -5.96 43.65
N SER A 248 20.79 -5.74 42.34
CA SER A 248 22.01 -6.11 41.61
C SER A 248 22.18 -5.18 40.41
N LYS A 249 23.23 -4.36 40.49
CA LYS A 249 23.90 -3.74 39.34
C LYS A 249 24.43 -4.87 38.46
N VAL A 250 24.06 -4.87 37.18
CA VAL A 250 24.80 -5.58 36.13
C VAL A 250 25.07 -4.58 35.03
N ASP A 251 26.33 -4.21 34.90
CA ASP A 251 26.90 -3.51 33.77
C ASP A 251 26.64 -4.30 32.48
N SER A 252 25.97 -3.67 31.51
CA SER A 252 25.96 -4.15 30.13
C SER A 252 26.69 -3.14 29.26
N SER A 253 27.95 -3.46 29.02
CA SER A 253 28.83 -2.81 28.08
C SER A 253 28.35 -3.01 26.64
N LEU A 254 28.32 -1.91 25.90
CA LEU A 254 28.78 -1.77 24.51
C LEU A 254 28.49 -2.93 23.54
N LEU A 255 27.35 -2.84 22.85
CA LEU A 255 27.24 -3.32 21.47
C LEU A 255 26.77 -2.19 20.55
N LYS A 256 27.74 -1.44 20.02
CA LYS A 256 27.57 -0.60 18.84
C LYS A 256 27.27 -1.51 17.65
N ARG A 257 26.00 -1.67 17.27
CA ARG A 257 25.63 -2.21 15.95
C ARG A 257 25.75 -1.08 14.93
N SER A 258 26.60 -1.29 13.93
CA SER A 258 26.78 -0.43 12.77
C SER A 258 25.47 -0.34 11.96
N LEU A 259 24.98 0.88 11.77
CA LEU A 259 23.94 1.21 10.79
C LEU A 259 24.63 1.48 9.45
N SER A 260 25.03 0.41 8.77
CA SER A 260 25.49 0.49 7.38
C SER A 260 25.08 -0.79 6.65
N ASN A 261 23.78 -0.95 6.44
CA ASN A 261 23.26 -1.77 5.35
C ASN A 261 22.02 -1.06 4.82
N SER A 262 22.27 -0.34 3.74
CA SER A 262 21.32 0.31 2.84
C SER A 262 20.19 -0.62 2.44
N SER A 263 18.98 -0.06 2.35
CA SER A 263 17.78 -0.70 1.86
C SER A 263 18.01 -1.41 0.51
N PRO A 264 17.51 -2.63 0.32
CA PRO A 264 17.57 -3.30 -0.98
C PRO A 264 16.68 -2.56 -1.98
N SER A 265 17.26 -2.23 -3.13
CA SER A 265 16.54 -1.72 -4.30
C SER A 265 15.49 -2.73 -4.73
N LEU A 266 14.24 -2.30 -4.89
CA LEU A 266 13.12 -3.09 -5.41
C LEU A 266 13.29 -3.52 -6.89
N PHE A 267 14.44 -3.22 -7.53
CA PHE A 267 14.67 -3.43 -8.96
C PHE A 267 15.96 -4.17 -9.29
N ALA A 268 16.54 -4.95 -8.36
CA ALA A 268 17.66 -5.81 -8.69
C ALA A 268 17.14 -7.10 -9.35
N SER A 269 17.31 -7.22 -10.67
CA SER A 269 17.04 -8.46 -11.43
C SER A 269 18.01 -9.58 -11.01
N PRO A 270 17.58 -10.86 -11.02
CA PRO A 270 18.46 -11.99 -10.80
C PRO A 270 19.37 -12.22 -12.02
N SER A 271 20.67 -12.37 -11.78
CA SER A 271 21.66 -12.75 -12.79
C SER A 271 21.47 -14.22 -13.17
N SER A 272 20.85 -14.49 -14.32
CA SER A 272 20.78 -15.82 -14.92
C SER A 272 22.08 -16.12 -15.69
N SER A 273 22.89 -17.03 -15.17
CA SER A 273 24.00 -17.65 -15.89
C SER A 273 23.47 -18.60 -16.97
N LEU A 274 23.67 -18.26 -18.24
CA LEU A 274 23.44 -19.14 -19.39
C LEU A 274 24.53 -20.22 -19.45
N SER A 275 24.13 -21.48 -19.44
CA SER A 275 24.93 -22.61 -19.91
C SER A 275 24.53 -22.96 -21.34
N SER A 276 25.50 -22.85 -22.24
CA SER A 276 25.40 -23.18 -23.66
C SER A 276 25.44 -24.69 -23.89
N SER A 277 24.42 -25.21 -24.59
CA SER A 277 24.45 -26.55 -25.20
C SER A 277 24.27 -26.39 -26.70
N THR A 278 25.33 -26.73 -27.43
CA THR A 278 25.41 -26.74 -28.88
C THR A 278 24.83 -28.05 -29.41
N GLU A 279 23.74 -28.01 -30.18
CA GLU A 279 23.38 -29.10 -31.08
C GLU A 279 23.19 -28.58 -32.50
N GLN A 280 24.04 -29.10 -33.39
CA GLN A 280 23.98 -28.95 -34.83
C GLN A 280 22.87 -29.83 -35.40
N VAL A 281 21.96 -29.26 -36.18
CA VAL A 281 21.16 -30.02 -37.14
C VAL A 281 21.13 -29.27 -38.47
N HIS A 282 21.54 -29.99 -39.52
CA HIS A 282 21.51 -29.60 -40.93
C HIS A 282 20.10 -29.21 -41.38
N SER A 283 19.98 -28.08 -42.10
CA SER A 283 18.80 -27.83 -42.93
C SER A 283 19.17 -27.12 -44.22
N THR A 284 18.72 -27.73 -45.31
CA THR A 284 18.93 -27.43 -46.72
C THR A 284 18.11 -26.22 -47.17
N ARG A 285 18.76 -25.26 -47.85
CA ARG A 285 18.15 -24.28 -48.78
C ARG A 285 17.43 -25.02 -49.92
N PRO A 286 16.39 -24.47 -50.59
CA PRO A 286 16.43 -23.17 -51.29
C PRO A 286 15.12 -22.35 -51.15
N SER A 287 15.05 -21.05 -51.44
CA SER A 287 14.98 -20.50 -52.80
C SER A 287 14.60 -19.01 -52.73
N ASP A 288 14.98 -18.31 -53.78
CA ASP A 288 14.82 -16.88 -54.03
C ASP A 288 13.36 -16.41 -54.09
N CYS A 289 13.11 -15.19 -53.59
CA CYS A 289 12.23 -14.23 -54.25
C CYS A 289 12.46 -12.82 -53.69
N CYS A 290 13.19 -12.03 -54.47
CA CYS A 290 13.48 -10.62 -54.22
C CYS A 290 12.39 -9.79 -54.92
N SER A 291 11.51 -9.15 -54.15
CA SER A 291 10.54 -8.18 -54.68
C SER A 291 10.85 -6.80 -54.13
N LYS A 292 11.37 -5.95 -55.02
CA LYS A 292 11.62 -4.51 -54.81
C LYS A 292 10.30 -3.79 -54.52
N LEU A 293 10.21 -3.08 -53.40
CA LEU A 293 9.18 -2.07 -53.16
C LEU A 293 9.79 -0.67 -53.28
N GLN A 294 9.16 0.12 -54.13
CA GLN A 294 9.47 1.52 -54.42
C GLN A 294 9.24 2.40 -53.20
N ALA A 295 10.24 3.24 -52.87
CA ALA A 295 10.10 4.33 -51.92
C ALA A 295 9.53 5.57 -52.63
N SER A 296 8.54 6.20 -52.00
CA SER A 296 8.00 7.51 -52.36
C SER A 296 8.65 8.60 -51.49
N PRO A 297 8.91 9.82 -52.01
CA PRO A 297 9.54 10.88 -51.22
C PRO A 297 8.47 11.68 -50.46
N PHE A 298 8.64 11.84 -49.15
CA PHE A 298 7.88 12.82 -48.37
C PHE A 298 8.78 13.99 -47.97
N SER A 299 8.27 15.17 -48.29
CA SER A 299 8.88 16.48 -48.16
C SER A 299 9.21 16.86 -46.71
N SER A 300 10.40 17.41 -46.53
CA SER A 300 10.89 18.07 -45.33
C SER A 300 10.17 19.40 -45.10
N SER A 301 9.52 19.55 -43.94
CA SER A 301 9.11 20.86 -43.40
C SER A 301 10.00 21.23 -42.22
N ASP A 302 10.77 22.29 -42.42
CA ASP A 302 11.56 23.01 -41.42
C ASP A 302 10.73 23.39 -40.19
N ALA A 303 11.25 23.07 -39.00
CA ALA A 303 10.80 23.66 -37.75
C ALA A 303 12.04 24.12 -36.95
N SER A 304 12.13 25.44 -36.77
CA SER A 304 13.23 26.11 -36.07
C SER A 304 13.28 25.75 -34.57
N PRO A 305 14.47 25.68 -33.95
CA PRO A 305 14.61 25.33 -32.54
C PRO A 305 14.28 26.50 -31.59
N ILE A 306 13.49 26.20 -30.56
CA ILE A 306 13.20 27.10 -29.42
C ILE A 306 14.41 27.12 -28.47
N PRO A 307 14.86 28.29 -27.98
CA PRO A 307 16.03 28.37 -27.10
C PRO A 307 15.72 27.89 -25.67
N VAL A 308 16.44 26.86 -25.22
CA VAL A 308 16.37 26.34 -23.85
C VAL A 308 17.19 27.23 -22.91
N ARG A 309 16.53 27.93 -21.99
CA ARG A 309 17.19 28.64 -20.87
C ARG A 309 17.74 27.65 -19.85
N SER A 310 19.07 27.58 -19.76
CA SER A 310 19.82 26.85 -18.73
C SER A 310 19.49 27.37 -17.32
N ARG A 311 18.90 26.52 -16.47
CA ARG A 311 18.77 26.76 -15.02
C ARG A 311 20.06 26.30 -14.33
N LYS A 312 20.82 27.26 -13.79
CA LYS A 312 21.95 27.03 -12.89
C LYS A 312 21.53 26.20 -11.69
N THR A 313 22.13 25.02 -11.54
CA THR A 313 22.00 24.16 -10.36
C THR A 313 22.70 24.82 -9.17
N ARG A 314 21.94 24.98 -8.08
CA ARG A 314 22.39 25.57 -6.81
C ARG A 314 23.15 24.51 -6.01
N THR A 315 24.44 24.71 -5.83
CA THR A 315 25.34 23.83 -5.06
C THR A 315 24.91 23.77 -3.58
N PRO A 316 24.81 22.59 -2.95
CA PRO A 316 24.46 22.49 -1.55
C PRO A 316 25.64 22.92 -0.66
N ILE A 317 25.38 23.92 0.19
CA ILE A 317 26.32 24.43 1.20
C ILE A 317 26.46 23.36 2.30
N ARG A 318 27.63 22.71 2.32
CA ARG A 318 28.00 21.72 3.35
C ARG A 318 28.36 22.48 4.64
N LYS A 319 27.45 22.50 5.63
CA LYS A 319 27.72 23.05 6.97
C LYS A 319 28.77 22.20 7.67
N ARG A 320 29.99 22.74 7.79
CA ARG A 320 31.12 22.17 8.52
C ARG A 320 30.86 22.34 10.03
N ARG A 321 30.56 21.26 10.74
CA ARG A 321 30.51 21.25 12.22
C ARG A 321 31.94 21.39 12.75
N LYS A 322 32.23 22.49 13.46
CA LYS A 322 33.45 22.64 14.28
C LYS A 322 33.27 21.77 15.53
N ASN A 323 34.18 20.82 15.75
CA ASN A 323 34.39 20.21 17.05
C ASN A 323 35.12 21.22 17.92
N ILE A 324 34.48 21.62 19.02
CA ILE A 324 35.13 22.34 20.11
C ILE A 324 35.47 21.27 21.14
N SER A 325 36.75 20.90 21.21
CA SER A 325 37.29 20.14 22.33
C SER A 325 37.45 21.09 23.52
N SER A 326 36.69 20.81 24.58
CA SER A 326 36.86 21.40 25.89
C SER A 326 38.24 21.06 26.47
N LEU A 327 39.04 22.09 26.75
CA LEU A 327 40.04 22.04 27.83
C LEU A 327 39.27 21.93 29.14
N ASN A 328 39.63 20.94 29.95
CA ASN A 328 39.38 20.98 31.39
C ASN A 328 40.74 20.88 32.10
N HIS A 329 40.81 21.67 33.16
CA HIS A 329 41.89 21.84 34.13
C HIS A 329 42.41 20.54 34.75
#